data_AF-X7F7L8-F1
#
_entry.id   AF-X7F7L8-F1
#
_cell.length_a   1.000
_cell.length_b   1.000
_cell.length_c   1.000
_cell.angle_alpha   90.00
_cell.angle_beta   90.00
_cell.angle_gamma   90.00
#
_symmetry.space_group_name_H-M   'P 1'
#
loop_
_entity.id
_entity.type
_entity.pdbx_description
1 polymer ?
#
loop_
_entity_poly.entity_id
_entity_poly.type
_entity_poly.pdbx_seq_one_letter_code
_entity_poly.pdbx_strand_id
1 'polypeptide(L)'
;MKRHLSALCLSAFGTLAALPAQAAEIVVAGGCFWCVEADFEKVEGVSEVVSGYTGGTVEDPTYKQVTAGGTGHYEAARIEYDPGTVDRRQLYDLFFRSIDPFDAGGQFCDRGESYRTAIFVDGPEARADAEAAKAAAERALGREVVTPILDAGTFWEAEDFHQDYYKSDARTLTRFGWIDRADAYERYREGCRRDERVREIWGTEAPFV
;
A
#
# COMPACT_ATOMS: atom_id res chain seq x y z
N MET A 1 41.54 11.28 67.24
CA MET A 1 40.95 10.29 66.31
C MET A 1 39.79 10.95 65.56
N LYS A 2 40.04 11.52 64.37
CA LYS A 2 38.99 12.12 63.53
C LYS A 2 38.77 11.19 62.35
N ARG A 3 37.58 10.57 62.27
CA ARG A 3 37.20 9.66 61.17
C ARG A 3 36.65 10.51 60.02
N HIS A 4 37.33 10.48 58.88
CA HIS A 4 36.82 11.03 57.62
C HIS A 4 35.86 10.00 57.01
N LEU A 5 34.60 10.37 56.80
CA LEU A 5 33.65 9.62 55.98
C LEU A 5 33.80 10.09 54.54
N SER A 6 34.26 9.22 53.65
CA SER A 6 34.19 9.43 52.20
C SER A 6 32.78 9.13 51.71
N ALA A 7 32.12 10.12 51.11
CA ALA A 7 30.86 9.95 50.41
C ALA A 7 31.12 9.38 49.01
N LEU A 8 30.62 8.16 48.76
CA LEU A 8 30.66 7.52 47.46
C LEU A 8 29.46 8.03 46.64
N CYS A 9 29.70 8.92 45.67
CA CYS A 9 28.70 9.30 44.68
C CYS A 9 28.49 8.14 43.70
N LEU A 10 27.38 7.41 43.85
CA LEU A 10 26.91 6.46 42.85
C LEU A 10 26.20 7.24 41.74
N SER A 11 26.90 7.47 40.63
CA SER A 11 26.29 7.98 39.40
C SER A 11 25.47 6.88 38.73
N ALA A 12 24.14 6.99 38.83
CA ALA A 12 23.21 6.11 38.13
C ALA A 12 23.20 6.47 36.63
N PHE A 13 23.77 5.60 35.80
CA PHE A 13 23.54 5.61 34.36
C PHE A 13 22.14 5.07 34.10
N GLY A 14 21.18 5.98 33.87
CA GLY A 14 19.85 5.61 33.38
C GLY A 14 19.98 5.14 31.93
N THR A 15 19.73 3.87 31.68
CA THR A 15 19.49 3.35 30.33
C THR A 15 18.20 4.00 29.81
N LEU A 16 18.31 4.87 28.80
CA LEU A 16 17.14 5.23 27.99
C LEU A 16 16.68 3.95 27.29
N ALA A 17 15.55 3.40 27.73
CA ALA A 17 14.84 2.42 26.93
C ALA A 17 14.35 3.15 25.68
N ALA A 18 14.82 2.73 24.50
CA ALA A 18 14.22 3.14 23.25
C ALA A 18 12.76 2.69 23.27
N LEU A 19 11.84 3.64 23.09
CA LEU A 19 10.44 3.30 22.82
C LEU A 19 10.42 2.43 21.56
N PRO A 20 9.52 1.42 21.48
CA PRO A 20 9.39 0.67 20.24
C PRO A 20 9.11 1.67 19.12
N ALA A 21 9.90 1.62 18.05
CA ALA A 21 9.61 2.38 16.86
C ALA A 21 8.20 1.95 16.42
N GLN A 22 7.26 2.88 16.44
CA GLN A 22 5.94 2.63 15.88
C GLN A 22 6.17 2.29 14.40
N ALA A 23 5.67 1.13 13.95
CA ALA A 23 5.82 0.70 12.57
C ALA A 23 5.35 1.84 11.64
N ALA A 24 6.19 2.19 10.66
CA ALA A 24 5.83 3.22 9.72
C ALA A 24 4.90 2.61 8.67
N GLU A 25 3.89 3.37 8.23
CA GLU A 25 2.93 2.87 7.25
C GLU A 25 2.62 3.90 6.17
N ILE A 26 2.20 3.41 5.02
CA ILE A 26 1.53 4.19 3.99
C ILE A 26 0.23 3.51 3.57
N VAL A 27 -0.74 4.29 3.07
CA VAL A 27 -1.99 3.75 2.53
C VAL A 27 -2.14 4.22 1.09
N VAL A 28 -2.30 3.27 0.17
CA VAL A 28 -2.42 3.53 -1.27
C VAL A 28 -3.54 2.71 -1.89
N ALA A 29 -4.22 3.26 -2.89
CA ALA A 29 -5.20 2.57 -3.72
C ALA A 29 -4.69 2.50 -5.15
N GLY A 30 -4.58 1.29 -5.72
CA GLY A 30 -3.91 1.04 -7.00
C GLY A 30 -4.71 0.13 -7.95
N GLY A 31 -6.03 0.14 -7.81
CA GLY A 31 -6.92 -0.86 -8.43
C GLY A 31 -7.25 -1.97 -7.44
N CYS A 32 -7.39 -3.20 -7.95
CA CYS A 32 -7.55 -4.38 -7.11
C CYS A 32 -6.44 -4.47 -6.05
N PHE A 33 -6.85 -4.53 -4.78
CA PHE A 33 -5.92 -4.55 -3.65
C PHE A 33 -5.00 -5.79 -3.62
N TRP A 34 -5.39 -6.92 -4.21
CA TRP A 34 -4.60 -8.15 -4.28
C TRP A 34 -3.35 -7.92 -5.14
N CYS A 35 -3.47 -7.09 -6.17
CA CYS A 35 -2.32 -6.73 -6.99
C CYS A 35 -1.35 -5.83 -6.24
N VAL A 36 -1.86 -4.90 -5.42
CA VAL A 36 -1.03 -3.99 -4.62
C VAL A 36 -0.32 -4.77 -3.52
N GLU A 37 -1.04 -5.62 -2.79
CA GLU A 37 -0.51 -6.56 -1.80
C GLU A 37 0.61 -7.42 -2.40
N ALA A 38 0.32 -8.15 -3.48
CA ALA A 38 1.29 -9.04 -4.13
C ALA A 38 2.54 -8.33 -4.67
N ASP A 39 2.43 -7.05 -5.01
CA ASP A 39 3.55 -6.24 -5.50
C ASP A 39 4.40 -5.72 -4.34
N PHE A 40 3.78 -5.15 -3.31
CA PHE A 40 4.49 -4.52 -2.19
C PHE A 40 5.08 -5.51 -1.19
N GLU A 41 4.52 -6.71 -1.03
CA GLU A 41 5.14 -7.75 -0.20
C GLU A 41 6.50 -8.24 -0.72
N LYS A 42 6.86 -7.92 -1.98
CA LYS A 42 8.18 -8.24 -2.55
C LYS A 42 9.26 -7.20 -2.21
N VAL A 43 8.87 -6.05 -1.65
CA VAL A 43 9.78 -4.93 -1.42
C VAL A 43 10.59 -5.16 -0.15
N GLU A 44 11.92 -5.11 -0.27
CA GLU A 44 12.80 -5.21 0.89
C GLU A 44 12.51 -4.06 1.89
N GLY A 45 12.28 -4.41 3.15
CA GLY A 45 11.90 -3.47 4.19
C GLY A 45 10.38 -3.33 4.40
N VAL A 46 9.53 -3.88 3.53
CA VAL A 46 8.09 -4.04 3.82
C VAL A 46 7.88 -5.27 4.71
N SER A 47 7.17 -5.09 5.82
CA SER A 47 6.90 -6.16 6.79
C SER A 47 5.52 -6.77 6.63
N GLU A 48 4.53 -6.00 6.21
CA GLU A 48 3.14 -6.44 6.04
C GLU A 48 2.42 -5.55 5.02
N VAL A 49 1.49 -6.14 4.27
CA VAL A 49 0.57 -5.40 3.42
C VAL A 49 -0.85 -5.89 3.67
N VAL A 50 -1.71 -5.03 4.21
CA VAL A 50 -3.09 -5.36 4.57
C VAL A 50 -4.04 -4.79 3.52
N SER A 51 -4.84 -5.65 2.90
CA SER A 51 -5.92 -5.26 1.98
C SER A 51 -7.11 -4.68 2.75
N GLY A 52 -7.71 -3.60 2.25
CA GLY A 52 -8.82 -2.93 2.94
C GLY A 52 -9.52 -1.84 2.14
N TYR A 53 -10.29 -1.03 2.85
CA TYR A 53 -11.15 0.01 2.30
C TYR A 53 -10.94 1.34 3.02
N THR A 54 -10.81 2.43 2.26
CA THR A 54 -10.70 3.79 2.85
C THR A 54 -11.19 4.86 1.87
N GLY A 55 -11.22 6.13 2.30
CA GLY A 55 -11.62 7.29 1.49
C GLY A 55 -13.13 7.49 1.31
N GLY A 56 -13.94 6.51 1.71
CA GLY A 56 -15.41 6.58 1.65
C GLY A 56 -16.07 7.06 2.93
N THR A 57 -17.39 6.94 2.96
CA THR A 57 -18.26 7.48 4.02
C THR A 57 -19.05 6.42 4.79
N VAL A 58 -18.98 5.16 4.35
CA VAL A 58 -19.72 4.06 4.97
C VAL A 58 -18.84 3.46 6.07
N GLU A 59 -19.34 3.43 7.30
CA GLU A 59 -18.65 2.75 8.40
C GLU A 59 -18.75 1.23 8.25
N ASP A 60 -17.69 0.52 8.62
CA ASP A 60 -17.58 -0.95 8.56
C ASP A 60 -18.07 -1.54 7.21
N PRO A 61 -17.51 -1.08 6.06
CA PRO A 61 -18.01 -1.47 4.75
C PRO A 61 -17.61 -2.91 4.42
N THR A 62 -18.54 -3.67 3.82
CA THR A 62 -18.26 -5.00 3.26
C THR A 62 -17.76 -4.92 1.81
N TYR A 63 -17.05 -5.94 1.34
CA TYR A 63 -16.62 -6.04 -0.06
C TYR A 63 -17.76 -5.81 -1.05
N LYS A 64 -18.93 -6.38 -0.77
CA LYS A 64 -20.12 -6.24 -1.62
C LYS A 64 -20.64 -4.81 -1.69
N GLN A 65 -20.57 -4.05 -0.59
CA GLN A 65 -20.97 -2.64 -0.59
C GLN A 65 -19.97 -1.81 -1.38
N VAL A 66 -18.67 -2.02 -1.18
CA VAL A 66 -17.61 -1.26 -1.85
C VAL A 66 -17.64 -1.50 -3.36
N THR A 67 -17.67 -2.75 -3.79
CA THR A 67 -17.68 -3.11 -5.22
C THR A 67 -18.98 -2.78 -5.95
N ALA A 68 -20.10 -2.65 -5.23
CA ALA A 68 -21.35 -2.13 -5.80
C ALA A 68 -21.29 -0.62 -6.11
N GLY A 69 -20.33 0.10 -5.54
CA GLY A 69 -20.17 1.55 -5.68
C GLY A 69 -21.09 2.37 -4.76
N GLY A 70 -20.89 3.70 -4.75
CA GLY A 70 -21.71 4.64 -3.98
C GLY A 70 -21.35 4.77 -2.50
N THR A 71 -20.38 3.99 -2.00
CA THR A 71 -19.84 4.15 -0.64
C THR A 71 -18.74 5.22 -0.57
N GLY A 72 -18.15 5.56 -1.73
CA GLY A 72 -16.96 6.41 -1.86
C GLY A 72 -15.64 5.71 -1.53
N HIS A 73 -15.67 4.47 -1.03
CA HIS A 73 -14.46 3.75 -0.69
C HIS A 73 -13.67 3.32 -1.91
N TYR A 74 -12.36 3.30 -1.74
CA TYR A 74 -11.38 2.66 -2.60
C TYR A 74 -11.08 1.28 -2.03
N GLU A 75 -10.80 0.31 -2.90
CA GLU A 75 -9.92 -0.80 -2.50
C GLU A 75 -8.51 -0.23 -2.34
N ALA A 76 -7.93 -0.44 -1.16
CA ALA A 76 -6.67 0.12 -0.74
C ALA A 76 -5.81 -0.92 -0.02
N ALA A 77 -4.52 -0.65 0.07
CA ALA A 77 -3.57 -1.43 0.84
C ALA A 77 -2.88 -0.52 1.87
N ARG A 78 -2.82 -0.97 3.12
CA ARG A 78 -1.95 -0.41 4.16
C ARG A 78 -0.65 -1.18 4.17
N ILE A 79 0.46 -0.51 3.94
CA ILE A 79 1.79 -1.10 3.79
C ILE A 79 2.62 -0.68 5.00
N GLU A 80 2.97 -1.65 5.84
CA GLU A 80 3.86 -1.46 6.98
C GLU A 80 5.31 -1.71 6.56
N TYR A 81 6.23 -0.85 6.99
CA TYR A 81 7.61 -0.91 6.56
C TYR A 81 8.61 -0.43 7.62
N ASP A 82 9.86 -0.85 7.47
CA ASP A 82 11.01 -0.41 8.25
C ASP A 82 11.68 0.81 7.59
N PRO A 83 11.57 2.02 8.18
CA PRO A 83 12.18 3.23 7.64
C PRO A 83 13.72 3.22 7.69
N GLY A 84 14.34 2.25 8.37
CA GLY A 84 15.78 2.00 8.30
C GLY A 84 16.23 1.28 7.03
N THR A 85 15.30 0.63 6.32
CA THR A 85 15.57 -0.18 5.12
C THR A 85 15.01 0.45 3.84
N VAL A 86 13.76 0.93 3.89
CA VAL A 86 13.09 1.61 2.78
C VAL A 86 12.39 2.85 3.30
N ASP A 87 12.53 3.98 2.59
CA ASP A 87 11.85 5.21 2.99
C ASP A 87 10.46 5.37 2.35
N ARG A 88 9.63 6.22 2.96
CA ARG A 88 8.26 6.51 2.50
C ARG A 88 8.20 6.95 1.04
N ARG A 89 9.17 7.76 0.63
CA ARG A 89 9.22 8.35 -0.69
C ARG A 89 9.50 7.28 -1.75
N GLN A 90 10.41 6.35 -1.47
CA GLN A 90 10.70 5.20 -2.33
C GLN A 90 9.45 4.34 -2.55
N LEU A 91 8.67 4.09 -1.49
CA LEU A 91 7.41 3.33 -1.62
C LEU A 91 6.39 4.05 -2.51
N TYR A 92 6.27 5.38 -2.43
CA TYR A 92 5.41 6.14 -3.35
C TYR A 92 5.94 6.14 -4.79
N ASP A 93 7.26 6.19 -5.01
CA ASP A 93 7.83 6.07 -6.35
C ASP A 93 7.54 4.68 -6.95
N LEU A 94 7.66 3.61 -6.16
CA LEU A 94 7.28 2.25 -6.56
C LEU A 94 5.79 2.15 -6.89
N PHE A 95 4.93 2.78 -6.09
CA PHE A 95 3.49 2.79 -6.30
C PHE A 95 3.11 3.44 -7.63
N PHE A 96 3.65 4.62 -7.96
CA PHE A 96 3.38 5.25 -9.27
C PHE A 96 3.83 4.38 -10.44
N ARG A 97 4.89 3.58 -10.24
CA ARG A 97 5.46 2.68 -11.24
C ARG A 97 4.75 1.34 -11.35
N SER A 98 3.77 1.05 -10.49
CA SER A 98 2.99 -0.19 -10.50
C SER A 98 1.54 -0.04 -10.98
N ILE A 99 1.12 1.18 -11.31
CA ILE A 99 -0.24 1.54 -11.75
C ILE A 99 -0.26 2.13 -13.17
N ASP A 100 -1.44 2.30 -13.77
CA ASP A 100 -1.65 3.28 -14.84
C ASP A 100 -2.02 4.64 -14.22
N PRO A 101 -1.07 5.59 -14.10
CA PRO A 101 -1.28 6.84 -13.40
C PRO A 101 -2.09 7.85 -14.23
N PHE A 102 -2.58 7.46 -15.41
CA PHE A 102 -3.39 8.29 -16.31
C PHE A 102 -4.88 7.92 -16.30
N ASP A 103 -5.24 6.83 -15.61
CA ASP A 103 -6.60 6.31 -15.60
C ASP A 103 -7.37 6.71 -14.35
N ALA A 104 -8.31 7.63 -14.52
CA ALA A 104 -9.13 8.15 -13.43
C ALA A 104 -10.38 7.29 -13.13
N GLY A 105 -10.70 6.29 -13.96
CA GLY A 105 -11.97 5.55 -13.89
C GLY A 105 -11.87 4.11 -13.39
N GLY A 106 -10.70 3.69 -12.92
CA GLY A 106 -10.39 2.31 -12.58
C GLY A 106 -8.97 1.95 -13.03
N GLN A 107 -8.52 0.74 -12.75
CA GLN A 107 -7.20 0.27 -13.15
C GLN A 107 -7.35 -0.98 -14.00
N PHE A 108 -6.76 -0.93 -15.21
CA PHE A 108 -6.73 -2.06 -16.14
C PHE A 108 -8.15 -2.57 -16.47
N CYS A 109 -8.45 -3.83 -16.15
CA CYS A 109 -9.77 -4.42 -16.33
C CYS A 109 -10.78 -3.99 -15.26
N ASP A 110 -10.33 -3.52 -14.09
CA ASP A 110 -11.19 -3.19 -12.96
C ASP A 110 -11.68 -1.76 -13.09
N ARG A 111 -12.99 -1.59 -13.24
CA ARG A 111 -13.63 -0.29 -13.47
C ARG A 111 -14.58 0.06 -12.35
N GLY A 112 -14.65 1.35 -12.02
CA GLY A 112 -15.56 1.87 -11.01
C GLY A 112 -14.84 2.62 -9.90
N GLU A 113 -15.64 3.20 -9.00
CA GLU A 113 -15.15 4.11 -7.97
C GLU A 113 -14.15 3.45 -7.01
N SER A 114 -14.35 2.16 -6.70
CA SER A 114 -13.50 1.38 -5.81
C SER A 114 -12.11 1.10 -6.37
N TYR A 115 -11.97 1.06 -7.70
CA TYR A 115 -10.73 0.69 -8.39
C TYR A 115 -9.90 1.88 -8.87
N ARG A 116 -10.29 3.10 -8.47
CA ARG A 116 -9.52 4.31 -8.77
C ARG A 116 -8.20 4.31 -8.01
N THR A 117 -7.28 5.17 -8.43
CA THR A 117 -6.01 5.36 -7.72
C THR A 117 -6.13 6.45 -6.66
N ALA A 118 -5.34 6.35 -5.59
CA ALA A 118 -5.13 7.41 -4.61
C ALA A 118 -3.92 7.11 -3.72
N ILE A 119 -3.31 8.15 -3.15
CA ILE A 119 -2.42 8.04 -1.99
C ILE A 119 -3.10 8.75 -0.82
N PHE A 120 -3.19 8.08 0.33
CA PHE A 120 -3.77 8.63 1.55
C PHE A 120 -2.64 8.97 2.52
N VAL A 121 -2.52 10.24 2.89
CA VAL A 121 -1.40 10.77 3.69
C VAL A 121 -1.86 11.31 5.03
N ASP A 122 -1.10 11.00 6.08
CA ASP A 122 -1.28 11.60 7.40
C ASP A 122 -0.20 12.66 7.65
N GLY A 123 -0.62 13.92 7.65
CA GLY A 123 0.25 15.06 7.94
C GLY A 123 1.08 15.60 6.75
N PRO A 124 1.76 16.74 6.97
CA PRO A 124 2.40 17.51 5.90
C PRO A 124 3.66 16.83 5.34
N GLU A 125 4.39 16.05 6.14
CA GLU A 125 5.60 15.37 5.66
C GLU A 125 5.26 14.24 4.67
N ALA A 126 4.27 13.41 4.99
CA ALA A 126 3.79 12.36 4.08
C ALA A 126 3.21 12.94 2.80
N ARG A 127 2.48 14.06 2.91
CA ARG A 127 1.98 14.81 1.75
C ARG A 127 3.12 15.29 0.86
N ALA A 128 4.16 15.89 1.44
CA ALA A 128 5.31 16.38 0.67
C ALA A 128 6.04 15.24 -0.07
N ASP A 129 6.22 14.08 0.58
CA ASP A 129 6.84 12.92 -0.06
C ASP A 129 6.00 12.39 -1.22
N ALA A 130 4.68 12.26 -1.03
CA ALA A 130 3.74 11.82 -2.06
C ALA A 130 3.68 12.80 -3.25
N GLU A 131 3.64 14.10 -2.98
CA GLU A 131 3.63 15.13 -4.02
C GLU A 131 4.93 15.13 -4.81
N ALA A 132 6.05 14.95 -4.13
CA ALA A 132 7.33 14.88 -4.79
C ALA A 132 7.47 13.57 -5.62
N ALA A 133 6.87 12.45 -5.18
CA ALA A 133 6.76 11.19 -5.93
C ALA A 133 5.94 11.38 -7.21
N LYS A 134 4.76 11.98 -7.07
CA LYS A 134 3.90 12.33 -8.19
C LYS A 134 4.62 13.21 -9.21
N ALA A 135 5.29 14.27 -8.75
CA ALA A 135 6.04 15.18 -9.62
C ALA A 135 7.22 14.48 -10.32
N ALA A 136 7.85 13.48 -9.71
CA ALA A 136 8.90 12.70 -10.36
C ALA A 136 8.33 11.77 -11.44
N ALA A 137 7.19 11.12 -11.16
CA ALA A 137 6.46 10.33 -12.15
C ALA A 137 6.05 11.18 -13.36
N GLU A 138 5.46 12.35 -13.14
CA GLU A 138 5.09 13.29 -14.21
C GLU A 138 6.28 13.73 -15.06
N ARG A 139 7.42 14.04 -14.43
CA ARG A 139 8.66 14.39 -15.15
C ARG A 139 9.18 13.24 -16.00
N ALA A 140 9.16 12.02 -15.46
CA ALA A 140 9.63 10.84 -16.18
C ALA A 140 8.73 10.50 -17.38
N LEU A 141 7.41 10.69 -17.22
CA LEU A 141 6.41 10.36 -18.24
C LEU A 141 6.15 11.49 -19.24
N GLY A 142 6.53 12.73 -18.92
CA GLY A 142 6.20 13.91 -19.72
C GLY A 142 4.69 14.17 -19.82
N ARG A 143 3.91 13.66 -18.86
CA ARG A 143 2.44 13.69 -18.85
C ARG A 143 1.92 13.81 -17.43
N GLU A 144 0.82 14.54 -17.27
CA GLU A 144 0.11 14.71 -15.99
C GLU A 144 -0.35 13.36 -15.42
N VAL A 145 -0.18 13.20 -14.11
CA VAL A 145 -0.66 12.04 -13.35
C VAL A 145 -1.98 12.39 -12.66
N VAL A 146 -3.02 11.58 -12.86
CA VAL A 146 -4.37 11.85 -12.35
C VAL A 146 -4.59 11.35 -10.91
N THR A 147 -3.67 10.55 -10.39
CA THR A 147 -3.77 9.99 -9.03
C THR A 147 -3.78 11.12 -7.98
N PRO A 148 -4.85 11.24 -7.17
CA PRO A 148 -4.95 12.24 -6.11
C PRO A 148 -4.13 11.86 -4.87
N ILE A 149 -3.74 12.87 -4.11
CA ILE A 149 -3.13 12.74 -2.78
C ILE A 149 -4.13 13.30 -1.76
N LEU A 150 -4.80 12.40 -1.05
CA LEU A 150 -5.92 12.67 -0.17
C LEU A 150 -5.46 12.60 1.29
N ASP A 151 -6.16 13.31 2.18
CA ASP A 151 -5.93 13.14 3.62
C ASP A 151 -6.36 11.72 4.05
N ALA A 152 -5.57 11.10 4.92
CA ALA A 152 -5.90 9.80 5.47
C ALA A 152 -7.18 9.87 6.32
N GLY A 153 -8.06 8.89 6.12
CA GLY A 153 -9.24 8.66 6.94
C GLY A 153 -9.15 7.30 7.63
N THR A 154 -10.29 6.80 8.12
CA THR A 154 -10.36 5.44 8.68
C THR A 154 -10.03 4.41 7.60
N PHE A 155 -9.13 3.50 7.92
CA PHE A 155 -8.85 2.30 7.14
C PHE A 155 -9.64 1.13 7.73
N TRP A 156 -10.50 0.52 6.91
CA TRP A 156 -11.27 -0.66 7.26
C TRP A 156 -10.60 -1.87 6.65
N GLU A 157 -10.12 -2.80 7.46
CA GLU A 157 -9.54 -4.04 6.96
C GLU A 157 -10.59 -4.84 6.17
N ALA A 158 -10.19 -5.37 5.02
CA ALA A 158 -11.05 -6.24 4.23
C ALA A 158 -11.17 -7.61 4.88
N GLU A 159 -12.21 -8.34 4.52
CA GLU A 159 -12.48 -9.67 5.05
C GLU A 159 -11.29 -10.62 4.86
N ASP A 160 -11.01 -11.49 5.84
CA ASP A 160 -9.83 -12.38 5.89
C ASP A 160 -9.55 -13.16 4.59
N PHE A 161 -10.61 -13.50 3.84
CA PHE A 161 -10.46 -14.24 2.59
C PHE A 161 -9.87 -13.42 1.44
N HIS A 162 -9.75 -12.10 1.60
CA HIS A 162 -9.05 -11.19 0.68
C HIS A 162 -7.56 -11.05 1.01
N GLN A 163 -7.15 -11.28 2.26
CA GLN A 163 -5.74 -11.20 2.65
C GLN A 163 -4.97 -12.39 2.04
N ASP A 164 -3.73 -12.15 1.63
CA ASP A 164 -2.82 -13.14 1.05
C ASP A 164 -3.41 -13.91 -0.16
N TYR A 165 -4.40 -13.33 -0.85
CA TYR A 165 -5.18 -14.05 -1.86
C TYR A 165 -4.29 -14.61 -2.99
N TYR A 166 -3.27 -13.85 -3.38
CA TYR A 166 -2.35 -14.20 -4.47
C TYR A 166 -1.43 -15.39 -4.18
N LYS A 167 -1.21 -15.73 -2.90
CA LYS A 167 -0.37 -16.84 -2.44
C LYS A 167 -1.16 -17.92 -1.69
N SER A 168 -2.48 -17.81 -1.67
CA SER A 168 -3.37 -18.72 -0.96
C SER A 168 -3.61 -20.04 -1.70
N ASP A 169 -3.52 -21.16 -0.97
CA ASP A 169 -3.87 -22.51 -1.42
C ASP A 169 -5.36 -22.87 -1.21
N ALA A 170 -6.13 -21.96 -0.60
CA ALA A 170 -7.58 -22.13 -0.46
C ALA A 170 -8.24 -22.12 -1.84
N ARG A 171 -9.34 -22.85 -1.98
CA ARG A 171 -10.02 -23.00 -3.28
C ARG A 171 -11.12 -21.98 -3.51
N THR A 172 -11.31 -21.62 -4.78
CA THR A 172 -12.34 -20.70 -5.28
C THR A 172 -12.93 -21.14 -6.63
N LEU A 173 -14.18 -20.76 -6.89
CA LEU A 173 -14.99 -21.29 -8.00
C LEU A 173 -14.92 -20.26 -9.08
N THR A 174 -14.26 -20.63 -10.16
CA THR A 174 -14.05 -19.77 -11.30
C THR A 174 -14.73 -20.40 -12.52
N ARG A 175 -14.71 -19.67 -13.64
CA ARG A 175 -15.05 -20.22 -14.96
C ARG A 175 -14.18 -21.41 -15.39
N PHE A 176 -13.05 -21.64 -14.71
CA PHE A 176 -12.11 -22.74 -14.96
C PHE A 176 -12.28 -23.90 -13.97
N GLY A 177 -13.33 -23.86 -13.13
CA GLY A 177 -13.61 -24.86 -12.12
C GLY A 177 -13.16 -24.45 -10.71
N TRP A 178 -13.04 -25.45 -9.84
CA TRP A 178 -12.65 -25.29 -8.43
C TRP A 178 -11.12 -25.38 -8.33
N ILE A 179 -10.46 -24.23 -8.32
CA ILE A 179 -9.00 -24.07 -8.39
C ILE A 179 -8.49 -23.31 -7.16
N ASP A 180 -7.18 -23.33 -6.93
CA ASP A 180 -6.58 -22.60 -5.82
C ASP A 180 -6.66 -21.07 -6.09
N ARG A 181 -6.70 -20.26 -5.03
CA ARG A 181 -6.84 -18.80 -5.15
C ARG A 181 -5.63 -18.15 -5.81
N ALA A 182 -4.42 -18.62 -5.53
CA ALA A 182 -3.22 -18.20 -6.23
C ALA A 182 -3.34 -18.42 -7.75
N ASP A 183 -3.82 -19.59 -8.17
CA ASP A 183 -4.10 -19.92 -9.57
C ASP A 183 -5.17 -19.01 -10.19
N ALA A 184 -6.22 -18.69 -9.43
CA ALA A 184 -7.27 -17.78 -9.86
C ALA A 184 -6.75 -16.34 -10.01
N TYR A 185 -5.90 -15.89 -9.07
CA TYR A 185 -5.25 -14.59 -9.09
C TYR A 185 -4.32 -14.43 -10.30
N GLU A 186 -3.45 -15.41 -10.58
CA GLU A 186 -2.53 -15.34 -11.72
C GLU A 186 -3.29 -15.16 -13.03
N ARG A 187 -4.34 -15.96 -13.24
CA ARG A 187 -5.22 -15.85 -14.42
C ARG A 187 -5.95 -14.52 -14.49
N TYR A 188 -6.35 -13.99 -13.35
CA TYR A 188 -6.97 -12.67 -13.26
C TYR A 188 -5.98 -11.57 -13.64
N ARG A 189 -4.78 -11.54 -13.04
CA ARG A 189 -3.73 -10.55 -13.33
C ARG A 189 -3.33 -10.55 -14.80
N GLU A 190 -3.12 -11.75 -15.37
CA GLU A 190 -2.83 -11.93 -16.80
C GLU A 190 -4.00 -11.48 -17.67
N GLY A 191 -5.21 -11.94 -17.38
CA GLY A 191 -6.42 -11.59 -18.14
C GLY A 191 -6.75 -10.10 -18.12
N CYS A 192 -6.33 -9.40 -17.06
CA CYS A 192 -6.46 -7.96 -16.94
C CYS A 192 -5.39 -7.16 -17.68
N ARG A 193 -4.35 -7.84 -18.20
CA ARG A 193 -3.24 -7.23 -18.94
C ARG A 193 -2.56 -6.10 -18.15
N ARG A 194 -2.60 -6.18 -16.82
CA ARG A 194 -2.02 -5.20 -15.91
C ARG A 194 -0.54 -5.01 -16.20
N ASP A 195 0.18 -6.13 -16.23
CA ASP A 195 1.64 -6.12 -16.37
C ASP A 195 2.09 -5.63 -17.74
N GLU A 196 1.34 -5.96 -18.80
CA GLU A 196 1.59 -5.42 -20.14
C GLU A 196 1.45 -3.89 -20.12
N ARG A 197 0.37 -3.38 -19.54
CA ARG A 197 0.10 -1.95 -19.48
C ARG A 197 1.13 -1.19 -18.65
N VAL A 198 1.55 -1.74 -17.51
CA VAL A 198 2.61 -1.14 -16.69
C VAL A 198 3.95 -1.13 -17.46
N ARG A 199 4.31 -2.21 -18.17
CA ARG A 199 5.50 -2.24 -19.04
C ARG A 199 5.42 -1.26 -20.21
N GLU A 200 4.24 -1.02 -20.79
CA GLU A 200 4.06 0.00 -21.84
C GLU A 200 4.36 1.42 -21.33
N ILE A 201 4.01 1.70 -20.06
CA ILE A 201 4.17 3.03 -19.47
C ILE A 201 5.60 3.24 -18.99
N TRP A 202 6.18 2.25 -18.30
CA TRP A 202 7.44 2.39 -17.57
C TRP A 202 8.62 1.63 -18.21
N GLY A 203 8.37 0.68 -19.12
CA GLY A 203 9.45 -0.12 -19.71
C GLY A 203 10.22 -0.89 -18.64
N THR A 204 11.56 -0.78 -18.66
CA THR A 204 12.45 -1.44 -17.68
C THR A 204 12.36 -0.86 -16.27
N GLU A 205 11.68 0.28 -16.12
CA GLU A 205 11.50 0.99 -14.85
C GLU A 205 10.27 0.48 -14.06
N ALA A 206 9.56 -0.53 -14.60
CA ALA A 206 8.44 -1.22 -13.97
C ALA A 206 8.94 -2.26 -12.95
N PRO A 207 8.74 -2.08 -11.64
CA PRO A 207 9.49 -2.83 -10.62
C PRO A 207 8.99 -4.27 -10.37
N PHE A 208 7.76 -4.59 -10.76
CA PHE A 208 7.09 -5.84 -10.35
C PHE A 208 6.74 -6.79 -11.51
N VAL A 209 7.17 -6.47 -12.74
CA VAL A 209 6.70 -7.10 -13.98
C VAL A 209 7.82 -7.32 -14.99
#